data_AF-A0A485LDZ1-F1
#
_entry.id   AF-A0A485LDZ1-F1
#
_cell.length_a   1.000
_cell.length_b   1.000
_cell.length_c   1.000
_cell.angle_alpha   90.00
_cell.angle_beta   90.00
_cell.angle_gamma   90.00
#
_symmetry.space_group_name_H-M   'P 1'
#
loop_
_entity.id
_entity.type
_entity.pdbx_description
1 polymer ?
#
loop_
_entity_poly.entity_id
_entity_poly.type
_entity_poly.pdbx_seq_one_letter_code
_entity_poly.pdbx_strand_id
1 'polypeptide(L)'
;MAKKLQEAEENLAKADKLMKTTVFRWSPDYMSAAPYLEKAAEGFRAGQDYARASTTFVRLAEVQYKNQATFRAAMHMETAAKLHLQYAPKQPLAAKEYYQTASGYYSETGELGKAAEMLMKGATALEDVGYADVKTMYLEACDLMEAQEKPHFAVDVFRKTAAFLLKRKEYDETIANYTKQIGLFQSIDQQENMYKAFVSIVVLHLAKPDVVAADQAYMQHLQDDGYLHTDECALSEDVIAAFKRGDEDALKAVLKKPHWQYLDTPIGRLARSLTMYASRAAQPARAAAPQPPPVQIAAPRSAPSVAAAPVAAVLTPPPPPVVQAPPAAVEEDEFDLT
;
A
#
# COMPACT_ATOMS: atom_id res chain seq x y z
N MET A 1 -7.02 -14.98 -34.52
CA MET A 1 -7.19 -15.21 -33.06
C MET A 1 -7.09 -16.70 -32.72
N ALA A 2 -7.98 -17.57 -33.23
CA ALA A 2 -7.96 -19.01 -32.92
C ALA A 2 -6.59 -19.70 -33.12
N LYS A 3 -5.91 -19.46 -34.26
CA LYS A 3 -4.57 -19.99 -34.53
C LYS A 3 -3.53 -19.60 -33.46
N LYS A 4 -3.61 -18.37 -32.93
CA LYS A 4 -2.68 -17.89 -31.90
C LYS A 4 -2.93 -18.55 -30.54
N LEU A 5 -4.18 -18.84 -30.21
CA LEU A 5 -4.54 -19.58 -29.01
C LEU A 5 -4.08 -21.04 -29.08
N GLN A 6 -4.24 -21.68 -30.24
CA GLN A 6 -3.75 -23.04 -30.45
C GLN A 6 -2.21 -23.10 -30.36
N GLU A 7 -1.50 -22.19 -31.03
CA GLU A 7 -0.05 -22.06 -30.91
C GLU A 7 0.38 -21.85 -29.44
N ALA A 8 -0.38 -21.05 -28.67
CA ALA A 8 -0.10 -20.82 -27.26
C ALA A 8 -0.26 -22.08 -26.40
N GLU A 9 -1.34 -22.86 -26.61
CA GLU A 9 -1.59 -24.12 -25.91
C GLU A 9 -0.50 -25.17 -26.21
N GLU A 10 -0.06 -25.27 -27.46
CA GLU A 10 1.04 -26.17 -27.82
C GLU A 10 2.36 -25.79 -27.12
N ASN A 11 2.65 -24.49 -27.01
CA ASN A 11 3.84 -24.02 -26.28
C ASN A 11 3.69 -24.26 -24.77
N LEU A 12 2.50 -24.05 -24.20
CA LEU A 12 2.24 -24.33 -22.78
C LEU A 12 2.43 -25.82 -22.46
N ALA A 13 1.91 -26.72 -23.30
CA ALA A 13 2.09 -28.17 -23.14
C ALA A 13 3.57 -28.59 -23.23
N LYS A 14 4.36 -27.95 -24.11
CA LYS A 14 5.82 -28.18 -24.19
C LYS A 14 6.52 -27.73 -22.90
N ALA A 15 6.17 -26.55 -22.37
CA ALA A 15 6.69 -26.08 -21.09
C ALA A 15 6.35 -27.03 -19.94
N ASP A 16 5.09 -27.49 -19.86
CA ASP A 16 4.64 -28.45 -18.85
C ASP A 16 5.45 -29.74 -18.86
N LYS A 17 5.73 -30.27 -20.05
CA LYS A 17 6.54 -31.47 -20.21
C LYS A 17 7.97 -31.27 -19.70
N LEU A 18 8.55 -30.10 -19.91
CA LEU A 18 9.90 -29.78 -19.45
C LEU A 18 9.98 -29.59 -17.93
N MET A 19 8.91 -29.06 -17.34
CA MET A 19 8.81 -28.85 -15.90
C MET A 19 8.45 -30.09 -15.08
N LYS A 20 7.98 -31.18 -15.72
CA LYS A 20 7.73 -32.44 -15.02
C LYS A 20 9.04 -33.16 -14.71
N THR A 21 9.15 -33.63 -13.47
CA THR A 21 10.20 -34.56 -13.06
C THR A 21 9.85 -35.97 -13.57
N THR A 22 10.86 -36.74 -13.92
CA THR A 22 10.73 -38.14 -14.35
C THR A 22 11.79 -38.98 -13.63
N VAL A 23 11.71 -40.30 -13.73
CA VAL A 23 12.72 -41.21 -13.15
C VAL A 23 14.16 -40.94 -13.66
N PHE A 24 14.32 -40.26 -14.80
CA PHE A 24 15.62 -39.83 -15.33
C PHE A 24 15.90 -38.33 -15.15
N ARG A 25 14.91 -37.53 -14.71
CA ARG A 25 15.00 -36.08 -14.50
C ARG A 25 14.46 -35.73 -13.11
N TRP A 26 15.40 -35.62 -12.17
CA TRP A 26 15.14 -35.43 -10.75
C TRP A 26 14.74 -33.99 -10.39
N SER A 27 14.97 -33.02 -11.29
CA SER A 27 14.58 -31.62 -11.13
C SER A 27 13.93 -31.05 -12.40
N PRO A 28 12.92 -30.17 -12.27
CA PRO A 28 12.32 -29.49 -13.42
C PRO A 28 13.34 -28.71 -14.27
N ASP A 29 13.19 -28.76 -15.60
CA ASP A 29 14.05 -27.98 -16.52
C ASP A 29 13.45 -26.58 -16.75
N TYR A 30 13.65 -25.72 -15.74
CA TYR A 30 13.14 -24.34 -15.74
C TYR A 30 13.77 -23.48 -16.84
N MET A 31 15.04 -23.69 -17.16
CA MET A 31 15.77 -22.92 -18.16
C MET A 31 15.20 -23.16 -19.56
N SER A 32 14.95 -24.42 -19.91
CA SER A 32 14.33 -24.77 -21.20
C SER A 32 12.84 -24.45 -21.26
N ALA A 33 12.12 -24.49 -20.12
CA ALA A 33 10.69 -24.22 -20.07
C ALA A 33 10.34 -22.73 -20.27
N ALA A 34 11.16 -21.81 -19.75
CA ALA A 34 10.92 -20.36 -19.80
C ALA A 34 10.58 -19.81 -21.20
N PRO A 35 11.34 -20.07 -22.29
CA PRO A 35 11.02 -19.55 -23.61
C PRO A 35 9.70 -20.10 -24.19
N TYR A 36 9.28 -21.30 -23.80
CA TYR A 36 7.98 -21.85 -24.20
C TYR A 36 6.83 -21.19 -23.43
N LEU A 37 6.99 -20.94 -22.13
CA LEU A 37 6.03 -20.18 -21.33
C LEU A 37 5.86 -18.75 -21.86
N GLU A 38 6.96 -18.09 -22.23
CA GLU A 38 6.92 -16.74 -22.81
C GLU A 38 6.16 -16.71 -24.14
N LYS A 39 6.45 -17.64 -25.05
CA LYS A 39 5.69 -17.79 -26.31
C LYS A 39 4.21 -18.09 -26.06
N ALA A 40 3.89 -18.90 -25.06
CA ALA A 40 2.51 -19.20 -24.69
C ALA A 40 1.79 -17.96 -24.14
N ALA A 41 2.39 -17.24 -23.19
CA ALA A 41 1.82 -16.03 -22.60
C ALA A 41 1.55 -14.94 -23.66
N GLU A 42 2.51 -14.72 -24.55
CA GLU A 42 2.37 -13.79 -25.67
C GLU A 42 1.33 -14.25 -26.69
N GLY A 43 1.25 -15.55 -26.96
CA GLY A 43 0.21 -16.13 -27.82
C GLY A 43 -1.19 -15.93 -27.27
N PHE A 44 -1.40 -16.15 -25.95
CA PHE A 44 -2.68 -15.85 -25.29
C PHE A 44 -3.00 -14.36 -25.32
N ARG A 45 -2.02 -13.50 -25.06
CA ARG A 45 -2.18 -12.04 -25.13
C ARG A 45 -2.57 -11.58 -26.53
N ALA A 46 -1.90 -12.06 -27.56
CA ALA A 46 -2.23 -11.78 -28.96
C ALA A 46 -3.58 -12.37 -29.39
N GLY A 47 -4.00 -13.48 -28.77
CA GLY A 47 -5.33 -14.05 -28.91
C GLY A 47 -6.43 -13.34 -28.11
N GLN A 48 -6.08 -12.27 -27.36
CA GLN A 48 -6.96 -11.52 -26.44
C GLN A 48 -7.53 -12.34 -25.29
N ASP A 49 -6.94 -13.49 -25.00
CA ASP A 49 -7.26 -14.27 -23.80
C ASP A 49 -6.40 -13.79 -22.64
N TYR A 50 -6.75 -12.62 -22.12
CA TYR A 50 -5.96 -11.93 -21.10
C TYR A 50 -5.90 -12.67 -19.76
N ALA A 51 -6.93 -13.47 -19.44
CA ALA A 51 -6.96 -14.29 -18.23
C ALA A 51 -5.90 -15.39 -18.27
N ARG A 52 -5.84 -16.16 -19.37
CA ARG A 52 -4.78 -17.17 -19.55
C ARG A 52 -3.41 -16.54 -19.74
N ALA A 53 -3.32 -15.40 -20.42
CA ALA A 53 -2.06 -14.67 -20.57
C ALA A 53 -1.50 -14.25 -19.19
N SER A 54 -2.33 -13.62 -18.35
CA SER A 54 -1.93 -13.17 -17.02
C SER A 54 -1.41 -14.34 -16.16
N THR A 55 -2.17 -15.43 -16.03
CA THR A 55 -1.75 -16.60 -15.24
C THR A 55 -0.50 -17.28 -15.81
N THR A 56 -0.33 -17.30 -17.13
CA THR A 56 0.90 -17.83 -17.75
C THR A 56 2.11 -16.91 -17.49
N PHE A 57 1.93 -15.59 -17.47
CA PHE A 57 3.00 -14.64 -17.11
C PHE A 57 3.42 -14.77 -15.63
N VAL A 58 2.49 -15.00 -14.70
CA VAL A 58 2.81 -15.28 -13.29
C VAL A 58 3.71 -16.51 -13.21
N ARG A 59 3.30 -17.60 -13.87
CA ARG A 59 4.08 -18.83 -13.90
C ARG A 59 5.45 -18.66 -14.57
N LEU A 60 5.52 -17.89 -15.65
CA LEU A 60 6.78 -17.50 -16.28
C LEU A 60 7.68 -16.74 -15.29
N ALA A 61 7.12 -15.79 -14.54
CA ALA A 61 7.86 -15.03 -13.55
C ALA A 61 8.45 -15.93 -12.47
N GLU A 62 7.68 -16.88 -11.92
CA GLU A 62 8.18 -17.86 -10.94
C GLU A 62 9.31 -18.73 -11.51
N VAL A 63 9.18 -19.17 -12.77
CA VAL A 63 10.23 -19.96 -13.45
C VAL A 63 11.49 -19.11 -13.66
N GLN A 64 11.34 -17.85 -14.07
CA GLN A 64 12.46 -16.92 -14.24
C GLN A 64 13.17 -16.62 -12.92
N TYR A 65 12.42 -16.50 -11.83
CA TYR A 65 12.98 -16.33 -10.49
C TYR A 65 13.83 -17.55 -10.10
N LYS A 66 13.32 -18.78 -10.31
CA LYS A 66 14.08 -20.02 -10.08
C LYS A 66 15.34 -20.13 -10.95
N ASN A 67 15.31 -19.55 -12.14
CA ASN A 67 16.48 -19.44 -13.03
C ASN A 67 17.45 -18.32 -12.64
N GLN A 68 17.28 -17.65 -11.49
CA GLN A 68 18.07 -16.50 -11.04
C GLN A 68 17.98 -15.28 -11.99
N ALA A 69 16.94 -15.22 -12.82
CA ALA A 69 16.62 -14.08 -13.69
C ALA A 69 15.61 -13.13 -13.01
N THR A 70 15.90 -12.73 -11.77
CA THR A 70 14.98 -11.99 -10.88
C THR A 70 14.41 -10.71 -11.48
N PHE A 71 15.23 -9.93 -12.19
CA PHE A 71 14.74 -8.72 -12.86
C PHE A 71 13.67 -9.04 -13.92
N ARG A 72 13.86 -10.12 -14.70
CA ARG A 72 12.86 -10.56 -15.69
C ARG A 72 11.60 -11.08 -14.99
N ALA A 73 11.77 -11.80 -13.87
CA ALA A 73 10.63 -12.23 -13.05
C ALA A 73 9.77 -11.03 -12.62
N ALA A 74 10.39 -9.95 -12.14
CA ALA A 74 9.69 -8.72 -11.77
C ALA A 74 8.90 -8.12 -12.95
N MET A 75 9.53 -7.98 -14.13
CA MET A 75 8.86 -7.45 -15.32
C MET A 75 7.66 -8.31 -15.77
N HIS A 76 7.78 -9.63 -15.72
CA HIS A 76 6.69 -10.53 -16.10
C HIS A 76 5.55 -10.49 -15.08
N MET A 77 5.87 -10.35 -13.78
CA MET A 77 4.86 -10.19 -12.74
C MET A 77 4.11 -8.85 -12.86
N GLU A 78 4.82 -7.75 -13.18
CA GLU A 78 4.19 -6.47 -13.52
C GLU A 78 3.26 -6.60 -14.73
N THR A 79 3.69 -7.34 -15.77
CA THR A 79 2.89 -7.58 -16.96
C THR A 79 1.63 -8.39 -16.63
N ALA A 80 1.74 -9.41 -15.78
CA ALA A 80 0.60 -10.19 -15.31
C ALA A 80 -0.42 -9.32 -14.56
N ALA A 81 0.04 -8.42 -13.69
CA ALA A 81 -0.81 -7.46 -12.95
C ALA A 81 -1.58 -6.53 -13.88
N LYS A 82 -0.90 -5.94 -14.88
CA LYS A 82 -1.55 -5.07 -15.89
C LYS A 82 -2.62 -5.82 -16.68
N LEU A 83 -2.33 -7.05 -17.11
CA LEU A 83 -3.30 -7.88 -17.83
C LEU A 83 -4.49 -8.25 -16.94
N HIS A 84 -4.25 -8.56 -15.66
CA HIS A 84 -5.32 -8.85 -14.70
C HIS A 84 -6.30 -7.69 -14.57
N LEU A 85 -5.78 -6.47 -14.38
CA LEU A 85 -6.61 -5.28 -14.31
C LEU A 85 -7.32 -4.96 -15.63
N GLN A 86 -6.77 -5.39 -16.77
CA GLN A 86 -7.41 -5.20 -18.08
C GLN A 86 -8.69 -6.04 -18.24
N TYR A 87 -8.68 -7.32 -17.83
CA TYR A 87 -9.86 -8.19 -17.99
C TYR A 87 -10.78 -8.22 -16.77
N ALA A 88 -10.26 -7.93 -15.58
CA ALA A 88 -11.01 -7.92 -14.33
C ALA A 88 -10.75 -6.64 -13.50
N PRO A 89 -11.05 -5.44 -14.03
CA PRO A 89 -10.74 -4.17 -13.38
C PRO A 89 -11.40 -4.00 -12.01
N LYS A 90 -12.54 -4.67 -11.78
CA LYS A 90 -13.27 -4.64 -10.50
C LYS A 90 -12.76 -5.64 -9.46
N GLN A 91 -11.77 -6.47 -9.81
CA GLN A 91 -11.21 -7.52 -8.93
C GLN A 91 -9.68 -7.37 -8.79
N PRO A 92 -9.17 -6.25 -8.26
CA PRO A 92 -7.74 -5.94 -8.24
C PRO A 92 -6.90 -6.75 -7.23
N LEU A 93 -7.51 -7.62 -6.41
CA LEU A 93 -6.79 -8.34 -5.35
C LEU A 93 -5.62 -9.20 -5.88
N ALA A 94 -5.83 -9.94 -6.96
CA ALA A 94 -4.74 -10.72 -7.57
C ALA A 94 -3.68 -9.81 -8.21
N ALA A 95 -4.09 -8.71 -8.86
CA ALA A 95 -3.15 -7.73 -9.40
C ALA A 95 -2.29 -7.09 -8.29
N LYS A 96 -2.86 -6.82 -7.12
CA LYS A 96 -2.13 -6.35 -5.94
C LYS A 96 -1.07 -7.36 -5.51
N GLU A 97 -1.40 -8.64 -5.39
CA GLU A 97 -0.43 -9.69 -5.06
C GLU A 97 0.71 -9.78 -6.09
N TYR A 98 0.38 -9.67 -7.38
CA TYR A 98 1.38 -9.63 -8.44
C TYR A 98 2.28 -8.39 -8.33
N TYR A 99 1.72 -7.20 -8.07
CA TYR A 99 2.52 -6.00 -7.84
C TYR A 99 3.41 -6.09 -6.59
N GLN A 100 2.92 -6.66 -5.49
CA GLN A 100 3.72 -6.88 -4.28
C GLN A 100 4.88 -7.84 -4.54
N THR A 101 4.62 -8.93 -5.27
CA THR A 101 5.66 -9.89 -5.65
C THR A 101 6.67 -9.26 -6.61
N ALA A 102 6.21 -8.47 -7.58
CA ALA A 102 7.09 -7.70 -8.47
C ALA A 102 7.96 -6.70 -7.70
N SER A 103 7.39 -6.06 -6.67
CA SER A 103 8.12 -5.16 -5.77
C SER A 103 9.25 -5.89 -5.05
N GLY A 104 8.97 -7.05 -4.45
CA GLY A 104 9.99 -7.90 -3.82
C GLY A 104 11.13 -8.26 -4.77
N TYR A 105 10.82 -8.71 -5.99
CA TYR A 105 11.84 -9.04 -6.98
C TYR A 105 12.66 -7.82 -7.43
N TYR A 106 12.05 -6.65 -7.63
CA TYR A 106 12.82 -5.43 -7.94
C TYR A 106 13.73 -5.03 -6.77
N SER A 107 13.26 -5.14 -5.53
CA SER A 107 14.06 -4.88 -4.33
C SER A 107 15.28 -5.80 -4.23
N GLU A 108 15.12 -7.10 -4.50
CA GLU A 108 16.24 -8.07 -4.53
C GLU A 108 17.31 -7.70 -5.57
N THR A 109 16.91 -7.03 -6.66
CA THR A 109 17.84 -6.57 -7.71
C THR A 109 18.45 -5.20 -7.43
N GLY A 110 18.08 -4.54 -6.33
CA GLY A 110 18.52 -3.18 -5.97
C GLY A 110 17.74 -2.05 -6.67
N GLU A 111 16.71 -2.38 -7.45
CA GLU A 111 15.89 -1.42 -8.20
C GLU A 111 14.75 -0.86 -7.32
N LEU A 112 15.12 -0.24 -6.19
CA LEU A 112 14.18 0.20 -5.14
C LEU A 112 13.09 1.16 -5.67
N GLY A 113 13.44 2.06 -6.59
CA GLY A 113 12.46 2.97 -7.21
C GLY A 113 11.37 2.24 -8.01
N LYS A 114 11.72 1.15 -8.71
CA LYS A 114 10.73 0.31 -9.40
C LYS A 114 9.91 -0.50 -8.40
N ALA A 115 10.53 -0.97 -7.32
CA ALA A 115 9.82 -1.66 -6.25
C ALA A 115 8.75 -0.77 -5.60
N ALA A 116 9.10 0.49 -5.29
CA ALA A 116 8.16 1.49 -4.80
C ALA A 116 7.05 1.76 -5.83
N GLU A 117 7.38 1.92 -7.11
CA GLU A 117 6.38 2.11 -8.18
C GLU A 117 5.36 0.97 -8.25
N MET A 118 5.80 -0.29 -8.07
CA MET A 118 4.88 -1.44 -8.06
C MET A 118 3.90 -1.36 -6.88
N LEU A 119 4.37 -1.02 -5.68
CA LEU A 119 3.49 -0.83 -4.52
C LEU A 119 2.48 0.30 -4.76
N MET A 120 2.92 1.41 -5.35
CA MET A 120 2.04 2.54 -5.70
C MET A 120 0.96 2.13 -6.72
N LYS A 121 1.32 1.35 -7.74
CA LYS A 121 0.35 0.81 -8.72
C LYS A 121 -0.66 -0.13 -8.06
N GLY A 122 -0.20 -1.05 -7.21
CA GLY A 122 -1.08 -1.96 -6.47
C GLY A 122 -2.05 -1.26 -5.52
N ALA A 123 -1.55 -0.26 -4.77
CA ALA A 123 -2.37 0.56 -3.89
C ALA A 123 -3.43 1.35 -4.66
N THR A 124 -3.04 1.99 -5.78
CA THR A 124 -3.97 2.76 -6.63
C THR A 124 -5.08 1.86 -7.20
N ALA A 125 -4.73 0.67 -7.70
CA ALA A 125 -5.71 -0.26 -8.26
C ALA A 125 -6.76 -0.72 -7.23
N LEU A 126 -6.36 -0.82 -5.96
CA LEU A 126 -7.26 -1.11 -4.85
C LEU A 126 -8.16 0.09 -4.51
N GLU A 127 -7.60 1.30 -4.47
CA GLU A 127 -8.38 2.53 -4.21
C GLU A 127 -9.46 2.78 -5.27
N ASP A 128 -9.15 2.51 -6.54
CA ASP A 128 -10.07 2.72 -7.68
C ASP A 128 -11.38 1.94 -7.55
N VAL A 129 -11.38 0.82 -6.80
CA VAL A 129 -12.57 0.02 -6.52
C VAL A 129 -13.08 0.16 -5.07
N GLY A 130 -12.50 1.07 -4.30
CA GLY A 130 -12.97 1.44 -2.96
C GLY A 130 -12.34 0.67 -1.80
N TYR A 131 -11.27 -0.11 -2.01
CA TYR A 131 -10.53 -0.68 -0.89
C TYR A 131 -9.79 0.42 -0.13
N ALA A 132 -9.92 0.38 1.18
CA ALA A 132 -9.28 1.34 2.07
C ALA A 132 -7.98 0.78 2.68
N ASP A 133 -7.76 -0.52 2.73
CA ASP A 133 -6.61 -1.10 3.43
C ASP A 133 -5.36 -1.15 2.53
N VAL A 134 -4.80 0.04 2.24
CA VAL A 134 -3.63 0.22 1.37
C VAL A 134 -2.54 1.11 1.98
N LYS A 135 -2.74 1.56 3.23
CA LYS A 135 -1.82 2.48 3.93
C LYS A 135 -0.40 1.92 3.98
N THR A 136 -0.26 0.66 4.35
CA THR A 136 1.05 -0.01 4.45
C THR A 136 1.82 0.02 3.13
N MET A 137 1.15 -0.19 1.99
CA MET A 137 1.81 -0.17 0.68
C MET A 137 2.36 1.22 0.34
N TYR A 138 1.65 2.29 0.70
CA TYR A 138 2.12 3.67 0.50
C TYR A 138 3.32 4.00 1.40
N LEU A 139 3.28 3.57 2.66
CA LEU A 139 4.38 3.80 3.60
C LEU A 139 5.63 3.00 3.21
N GLU A 140 5.49 1.72 2.88
CA GLU A 140 6.58 0.88 2.35
C GLU A 140 7.18 1.47 1.07
N ALA A 141 6.36 2.05 0.18
CA ALA A 141 6.87 2.75 -1.00
C ALA A 141 7.73 3.96 -0.62
N CYS A 142 7.36 4.73 0.41
CA CYS A 142 8.17 5.84 0.91
C CYS A 142 9.50 5.34 1.49
N ASP A 143 9.46 4.28 2.31
CA ASP A 143 10.66 3.71 2.93
C ASP A 143 11.65 3.18 1.88
N LEU A 144 11.17 2.54 0.81
CA LEU A 144 11.99 2.13 -0.33
C LEU A 144 12.65 3.32 -1.05
N MET A 145 11.92 4.44 -1.20
CA MET A 145 12.46 5.65 -1.84
C MET A 145 13.50 6.36 -0.97
N GLU A 146 13.33 6.35 0.35
CA GLU A 146 14.34 6.85 1.29
C GLU A 146 15.61 5.99 1.24
N ALA A 147 15.46 4.67 1.27
CA ALA A 147 16.58 3.72 1.15
C ALA A 147 17.32 3.81 -0.20
N GLN A 148 16.67 4.32 -1.25
CA GLN A 148 17.31 4.54 -2.54
C GLN A 148 18.30 5.73 -2.54
N GLU A 149 18.18 6.65 -1.56
CA GLU A 149 19.02 7.85 -1.45
C GLU A 149 19.03 8.73 -2.71
N LYS A 150 17.94 8.71 -3.48
CA LYS A 150 17.75 9.54 -4.68
C LYS A 150 16.54 10.48 -4.51
N PRO A 151 16.70 11.57 -3.74
CA PRO A 151 15.59 12.39 -3.25
C PRO A 151 14.73 13.00 -4.37
N HIS A 152 15.31 13.35 -5.52
CA HIS A 152 14.55 13.88 -6.66
C HIS A 152 13.44 12.94 -7.15
N PHE A 153 13.65 11.63 -7.10
CA PHE A 153 12.64 10.65 -7.54
C PHE A 153 11.63 10.32 -6.42
N ALA A 154 11.96 10.61 -5.16
CA ALA A 154 11.12 10.29 -4.01
C ALA A 154 9.93 11.26 -3.85
N VAL A 155 10.10 12.53 -4.23
CA VAL A 155 9.11 13.59 -3.97
C VAL A 155 7.69 13.22 -4.39
N ASP A 156 7.50 12.65 -5.57
CA ASP A 156 6.17 12.33 -6.09
C ASP A 156 5.49 11.20 -5.30
N VAL A 157 6.28 10.22 -4.83
CA VAL A 157 5.78 9.11 -3.98
C VAL A 157 5.32 9.67 -2.64
N PHE A 158 6.10 10.56 -2.04
CA PHE A 158 5.74 11.21 -0.78
C PHE A 158 4.50 12.09 -0.90
N ARG A 159 4.43 12.96 -1.92
CA ARG A 159 3.26 13.82 -2.16
C ARG A 159 1.98 13.01 -2.35
N LYS A 160 2.04 11.93 -3.13
CA LYS A 160 0.88 11.05 -3.33
C LYS A 160 0.47 10.34 -2.04
N THR A 161 1.43 9.90 -1.24
CA THR A 161 1.19 9.28 0.08
C THR A 161 0.56 10.28 1.06
N ALA A 162 1.07 11.51 1.15
CA ALA A 162 0.49 12.57 1.97
C ALA A 162 -0.98 12.86 1.56
N ALA A 163 -1.26 12.95 0.26
CA ALA A 163 -2.62 13.15 -0.23
C ALA A 163 -3.56 12.00 0.16
N PHE A 164 -3.08 10.75 0.11
CA PHE A 164 -3.82 9.58 0.57
C PHE A 164 -4.12 9.63 2.08
N LEU A 165 -3.10 9.85 2.91
CA LEU A 165 -3.24 9.91 4.37
C LEU A 165 -4.20 11.03 4.79
N LEU A 166 -4.09 12.20 4.15
CA LEU A 166 -4.92 13.35 4.44
C LEU A 166 -6.40 13.12 4.08
N LYS A 167 -6.68 12.43 2.96
CA LYS A 167 -8.06 12.04 2.59
C LYS A 167 -8.74 11.20 3.69
N ARG A 168 -7.94 10.45 4.45
CA ARG A 168 -8.40 9.61 5.57
C ARG A 168 -8.34 10.30 6.93
N LYS A 169 -7.86 11.55 6.99
CA LYS A 169 -7.65 12.32 8.22
C LYS A 169 -6.64 11.65 9.18
N GLU A 170 -5.70 10.90 8.63
CA GLU A 170 -4.55 10.34 9.36
C GLU A 170 -3.52 11.46 9.57
N TYR A 171 -3.83 12.42 10.44
CA TYR A 171 -3.05 13.66 10.55
C TYR A 171 -1.63 13.42 11.05
N ASP A 172 -1.44 12.54 12.05
CA ASP A 172 -0.12 12.26 12.62
C ASP A 172 0.85 11.65 11.59
N GLU A 173 0.35 10.72 10.78
CA GLU A 173 1.11 10.10 9.69
C GLU A 173 1.37 11.09 8.55
N THR A 174 0.39 11.95 8.24
CA THR A 174 0.58 13.03 7.26
C THR A 174 1.68 13.99 7.72
N ILE A 175 1.71 14.35 9.02
CA ILE A 175 2.75 15.22 9.59
C ILE A 175 4.11 14.53 9.47
N ALA A 176 4.25 13.28 9.90
CA ALA A 176 5.50 12.52 9.77
C ALA A 176 5.98 12.44 8.30
N ASN A 177 5.05 12.28 7.36
CA ASN A 177 5.36 12.28 5.93
C ASN A 177 5.87 13.66 5.46
N TYR A 178 5.25 14.77 5.85
CA TYR A 178 5.74 16.11 5.53
C TYR A 178 7.09 16.42 6.20
N THR A 179 7.33 15.91 7.41
CA THR A 179 8.65 16.01 8.07
C THR A 179 9.74 15.33 7.24
N LYS A 180 9.48 14.13 6.69
CA LYS A 180 10.40 13.46 5.76
C LYS A 180 10.58 14.28 4.47
N GLN A 181 9.48 14.84 3.91
CA GLN A 181 9.56 15.71 2.72
C GLN A 181 10.42 16.95 2.92
N ILE A 182 10.41 17.57 4.11
CA ILE A 182 11.31 18.69 4.44
C ILE A 182 12.77 18.28 4.23
N GLY A 183 13.19 17.14 4.78
CA GLY A 183 14.54 16.62 4.59
C GLY A 183 14.87 16.33 3.12
N LEU A 184 13.90 15.79 2.36
CA LEU A 184 14.05 15.60 0.92
C LEU A 184 14.26 16.94 0.21
N PHE A 185 13.42 17.94 0.44
CA PHE A 185 13.52 19.25 -0.20
C PHE A 185 14.81 19.98 0.14
N GLN A 186 15.29 19.86 1.38
CA GLN A 186 16.60 20.38 1.80
C GLN A 186 17.74 19.75 1.00
N SER A 187 17.73 18.42 0.84
CA SER A 187 18.80 17.71 0.12
C SER A 187 18.86 18.05 -1.38
N ILE A 188 17.78 18.59 -1.94
CA ILE A 188 17.68 18.96 -3.37
C ILE A 188 17.56 20.47 -3.60
N ASP A 189 17.85 21.28 -2.58
CA ASP A 189 17.83 22.75 -2.61
C ASP A 189 16.50 23.35 -3.09
N GLN A 190 15.38 22.77 -2.66
CA GLN A 190 14.03 23.24 -2.98
C GLN A 190 13.37 23.97 -1.80
N GLN A 191 13.93 25.13 -1.44
CA GLN A 191 13.49 25.93 -0.30
C GLN A 191 12.00 26.31 -0.36
N GLU A 192 11.49 26.72 -1.52
CA GLU A 192 10.06 27.08 -1.65
C GLU A 192 9.12 25.91 -1.30
N ASN A 193 9.47 24.69 -1.69
CA ASN A 193 8.66 23.50 -1.37
C ASN A 193 8.79 23.13 0.11
N MET A 194 9.96 23.35 0.70
CA MET A 194 10.19 23.18 2.13
C MET A 194 9.31 24.13 2.95
N TYR A 195 9.27 25.43 2.62
CA TYR A 195 8.44 26.41 3.33
C TYR A 195 6.95 26.09 3.22
N LYS A 196 6.49 25.60 2.06
CA LYS A 196 5.10 25.11 1.91
C LYS A 196 4.81 23.89 2.79
N ALA A 197 5.79 23.00 2.99
CA ALA A 197 5.65 21.88 3.91
C ALA A 197 5.56 22.36 5.38
N PHE A 198 6.30 23.40 5.77
CA PHE A 198 6.20 24.02 7.10
C PHE A 198 4.78 24.49 7.42
N VAL A 199 4.17 25.25 6.50
CA VAL A 199 2.77 25.70 6.66
C VAL A 199 1.81 24.52 6.69
N SER A 200 2.06 23.50 5.86
CA SER A 200 1.22 22.31 5.81
C SER A 200 1.19 21.59 7.16
N ILE A 201 2.32 21.46 7.86
CA ILE A 201 2.40 20.89 9.21
C ILE A 201 1.60 21.72 10.22
N VAL A 202 1.72 23.05 10.19
CA VAL A 202 0.93 23.95 11.05
C VAL A 202 -0.58 23.73 10.84
N VAL A 203 -1.04 23.71 9.59
CA VAL A 203 -2.45 23.46 9.24
C VAL A 203 -2.92 22.09 9.74
N LEU A 204 -2.08 21.06 9.66
CA LEU A 204 -2.40 19.71 10.13
C LEU A 204 -2.57 19.65 11.66
N HIS A 205 -1.69 20.29 12.42
CA HIS A 205 -1.83 20.38 13.88
C HIS A 205 -3.08 21.14 14.29
N LEU A 206 -3.38 22.26 13.63
CA LEU A 206 -4.61 23.02 13.87
C LEU A 206 -5.87 22.21 13.54
N ALA A 207 -5.81 21.32 12.54
CA ALA A 207 -6.89 20.38 12.22
C ALA A 207 -7.05 19.23 13.24
N LYS A 208 -5.98 18.89 13.98
CA LYS A 208 -5.91 17.92 15.11
C LYS A 208 -6.24 18.57 16.49
N PRO A 209 -7.08 19.60 16.50
CA PRO A 209 -7.21 20.57 17.59
C PRO A 209 -6.01 20.91 18.49
N ASP A 210 -4.78 20.90 17.98
CA ASP A 210 -3.58 21.07 18.80
C ASP A 210 -2.81 22.34 18.45
N VAL A 211 -3.24 23.46 19.04
CA VAL A 211 -2.61 24.77 18.83
C VAL A 211 -1.22 24.84 19.44
N VAL A 212 -0.99 24.10 20.52
CA VAL A 212 0.32 24.07 21.20
C VAL A 212 1.34 23.39 20.31
N ALA A 213 1.00 22.24 19.72
CA ALA A 213 1.87 21.58 18.77
C ALA A 213 2.05 22.39 17.47
N ALA A 214 1.00 23.08 17.00
CA ALA A 214 1.11 23.98 15.84
C ALA A 214 2.12 25.12 16.08
N ASP A 215 2.06 25.74 17.27
CA ASP A 215 2.98 26.80 17.67
C ASP A 215 4.42 26.30 17.85
N GLN A 216 4.59 25.12 18.46
CA GLN A 216 5.90 24.50 18.61
C GLN A 216 6.53 24.18 17.25
N ALA A 217 5.76 23.59 16.32
CA ALA A 217 6.22 23.32 14.97
C ALA A 217 6.61 24.61 14.23
N TYR A 218 5.79 25.66 14.35
CA TYR A 218 6.11 26.97 13.79
C TYR A 218 7.41 27.54 14.36
N MET A 219 7.60 27.53 15.69
CA MET A 219 8.83 28.00 16.33
C MET A 219 10.08 27.23 15.90
N GLN A 220 9.96 25.92 15.66
CA GLN A 220 11.06 25.11 15.12
C GLN A 220 11.41 25.52 13.69
N HIS A 221 10.41 25.82 12.85
CA HIS A 221 10.64 26.27 11.47
C HIS A 221 11.26 27.68 11.39
N LEU A 222 11.09 28.53 12.40
CA LEU A 222 11.72 29.87 12.48
C LEU A 222 13.25 29.82 12.63
N GLN A 223 13.85 28.65 12.87
CA GLN A 223 15.31 28.50 12.87
C GLN A 223 15.91 28.64 11.45
N ASP A 224 15.08 28.62 10.41
CA ASP A 224 15.50 28.88 9.02
C ASP A 224 15.31 30.38 8.69
N ASP A 225 16.42 31.10 8.52
CA ASP A 225 16.42 32.55 8.22
C ASP A 225 15.68 32.88 6.91
N GLY A 226 15.71 31.98 5.93
CA GLY A 226 15.04 32.16 4.65
C GLY A 226 13.53 32.15 4.81
N TYR A 227 13.00 31.35 5.73
CA TYR A 227 11.57 31.26 6.01
C TYR A 227 10.99 32.56 6.56
N LEU A 228 11.74 33.32 7.37
CA LEU A 228 11.26 34.55 8.04
C LEU A 228 10.71 35.62 7.08
N HIS A 229 11.19 35.62 5.84
CA HIS A 229 10.87 36.62 4.83
C HIS A 229 9.79 36.16 3.84
N THR A 230 9.15 35.00 4.10
CA THR A 230 8.18 34.37 3.20
C THR A 230 6.74 34.66 3.58
N ASP A 231 5.86 34.63 2.58
CA ASP A 231 4.41 34.70 2.82
C ASP A 231 3.91 33.48 3.62
N GLU A 232 4.58 32.33 3.48
CA GLU A 232 4.34 31.11 4.24
C GLU A 232 4.54 31.30 5.76
N CYS A 233 5.55 32.05 6.17
CA CYS A 233 5.77 32.40 7.57
C CYS A 233 4.67 33.31 8.10
N ALA A 234 4.36 34.38 7.37
CA ALA A 234 3.29 35.31 7.75
C ALA A 234 1.92 34.61 7.84
N LEU A 235 1.62 33.68 6.92
CA LEU A 235 0.41 32.86 6.98
C LEU A 235 0.32 32.00 8.25
N SER A 236 1.44 31.37 8.63
CA SER A 236 1.52 30.50 9.80
C SER A 236 1.34 31.28 11.09
N GLU A 237 2.00 32.43 11.21
CA GLU A 237 1.84 33.34 12.35
C GLU A 237 0.39 33.80 12.50
N ASP A 238 -0.19 34.31 11.42
CA ASP A 238 -1.54 34.85 11.41
C ASP A 238 -2.60 33.83 11.80
N VAL A 239 -2.51 32.60 11.26
CA VAL A 239 -3.47 31.55 11.57
C VAL A 239 -3.32 31.08 13.02
N ILE A 240 -2.09 30.89 13.51
CA ILE A 240 -1.84 30.50 14.90
C ILE A 240 -2.33 31.59 15.87
N ALA A 241 -2.04 32.86 15.59
CA ALA A 241 -2.45 33.98 16.41
C ALA A 241 -3.98 34.10 16.50
N ALA A 242 -4.71 33.86 15.40
CA ALA A 242 -6.17 33.83 15.41
C ALA A 242 -6.70 32.72 16.33
N PHE A 243 -6.14 31.49 16.26
CA PHE A 243 -6.53 30.39 17.14
C PHE A 243 -6.20 30.65 18.61
N LYS A 244 -5.01 31.20 18.92
CA LYS A 244 -4.59 31.54 20.29
C LYS A 244 -5.50 32.61 20.93
N ARG A 245 -5.93 33.61 20.15
CA ARG A 245 -6.82 34.68 20.61
C ARG A 245 -8.29 34.28 20.64
N GLY A 246 -8.66 33.17 19.99
CA GLY A 246 -10.06 32.77 19.80
C GLY A 246 -10.85 33.73 18.91
N ASP A 247 -10.16 34.46 18.01
CA ASP A 247 -10.76 35.47 17.14
C ASP A 247 -11.24 34.85 15.81
N GLU A 248 -12.55 34.62 15.71
CA GLU A 248 -13.17 33.97 14.54
C GLU A 248 -13.11 34.84 13.27
N ASP A 249 -13.19 36.16 13.40
CA ASP A 249 -13.17 37.07 12.26
C ASP A 249 -11.76 37.20 11.70
N ALA A 250 -10.75 37.26 12.56
CA ALA A 250 -9.35 37.17 12.14
C ALA A 250 -9.07 35.85 11.42
N LEU A 251 -9.56 34.71 11.95
CA LEU A 251 -9.38 33.41 11.30
C LEU A 251 -10.01 33.41 9.89
N LYS A 252 -11.26 33.87 9.75
CA LYS A 252 -11.93 33.97 8.44
C LYS A 252 -11.18 34.87 7.46
N ALA A 253 -10.60 35.98 7.93
CA ALA A 253 -9.81 36.88 7.08
C ALA A 253 -8.53 36.19 6.57
N VAL A 254 -7.83 35.47 7.45
CA VAL A 254 -6.59 34.74 7.10
C VAL A 254 -6.88 33.61 6.12
N LEU A 255 -7.94 32.83 6.34
CA LEU A 255 -8.32 31.70 5.46
C LEU A 255 -8.79 32.14 4.06
N LYS A 256 -9.13 33.43 3.86
CA LYS A 256 -9.49 34.01 2.56
C LYS A 256 -8.28 34.47 1.73
N LYS A 257 -7.08 34.52 2.31
CA LYS A 257 -5.88 34.94 1.59
C LYS A 257 -5.63 34.02 0.37
N PRO A 258 -5.23 34.57 -0.80
CA PRO A 258 -5.01 33.76 -2.00
C PRO A 258 -3.83 32.80 -1.85
N HIS A 259 -2.88 33.09 -0.95
CA HIS A 259 -1.66 32.31 -0.75
C HIS A 259 -1.92 30.81 -0.43
N TRP A 260 -3.06 30.46 0.18
CA TRP A 260 -3.47 29.07 0.40
C TRP A 260 -3.62 28.23 -0.88
N GLN A 261 -3.78 28.87 -2.05
CA GLN A 261 -3.92 28.19 -3.33
C GLN A 261 -2.58 27.66 -3.88
N TYR A 262 -1.45 28.19 -3.39
CA TYR A 262 -0.11 27.78 -3.80
C TYR A 262 0.44 26.60 -2.97
N LEU A 263 -0.27 26.21 -1.91
CA LEU A 263 -0.02 24.97 -1.18
C LEU A 263 -0.61 23.78 -1.94
N ASP A 264 -0.25 22.57 -1.48
CA ASP A 264 -0.86 21.35 -1.99
C ASP A 264 -2.39 21.43 -1.88
N THR A 265 -3.08 21.09 -2.97
CA THR A 265 -4.54 21.27 -3.08
C THR A 265 -5.32 20.63 -1.91
N PRO A 266 -4.96 19.43 -1.40
CA PRO A 266 -5.57 18.88 -0.20
C PRO A 266 -5.39 19.74 1.06
N ILE A 267 -4.20 20.32 1.26
CA ILE A 267 -3.90 21.21 2.39
C ILE A 267 -4.66 22.52 2.28
N GLY A 268 -4.69 23.15 1.10
CA GLY A 268 -5.48 24.37 0.88
C GLY A 268 -6.98 24.15 1.11
N ARG A 269 -7.50 22.95 0.80
CA ARG A 269 -8.88 22.56 1.15
C ARG A 269 -9.05 22.35 2.66
N LEU A 270 -8.10 21.71 3.32
CA LEU A 270 -8.12 21.52 4.77
C LEU A 270 -8.09 22.86 5.50
N ALA A 271 -7.18 23.76 5.13
CA ALA A 271 -7.05 25.10 5.71
C ALA A 271 -8.38 25.86 5.67
N ARG A 272 -9.05 25.89 4.51
CA ARG A 272 -10.36 26.54 4.35
C ARG A 272 -11.50 25.90 5.15
N SER A 273 -11.33 24.66 5.60
CA SER A 273 -12.31 23.97 6.47
C SER A 273 -12.06 24.18 7.97
N LEU A 274 -10.96 24.86 8.34
CA LEU A 274 -10.65 25.16 9.73
C LEU A 274 -11.72 26.10 10.31
N THR A 275 -12.14 25.78 11.53
CA THR A 275 -13.09 26.54 12.33
C THR A 275 -12.62 26.52 13.78
N MET A 276 -13.02 27.52 14.56
CA MET A 276 -12.68 27.58 15.98
C MET A 276 -13.22 26.34 16.71
N TYR A 277 -12.44 25.79 17.64
CA TYR A 277 -12.83 24.55 18.34
C TYR A 277 -14.14 24.69 19.12
N ALA A 278 -14.40 25.86 19.69
CA ALA A 278 -15.67 26.18 20.33
C ALA A 278 -16.85 26.13 19.35
N SER A 279 -16.65 26.60 18.11
CA SER A 279 -17.65 26.53 17.04
C SER A 279 -17.87 25.09 16.55
N ARG A 280 -16.82 24.26 16.56
CA ARG A 280 -16.90 22.82 16.24
C ARG A 280 -17.71 22.03 17.28
N ALA A 281 -17.70 22.44 18.54
CA ALA A 281 -18.56 21.89 19.60
C ALA A 281 -20.01 22.39 19.52
N ALA A 282 -20.24 23.57 18.93
CA ALA A 282 -21.55 24.19 18.76
C ALA A 282 -22.27 23.84 17.44
N GLN A 283 -21.61 23.12 16.51
CA GLN A 283 -22.30 22.57 15.35
C GLN A 283 -23.28 21.49 15.81
N PRO A 284 -24.60 21.64 15.57
CA PRO A 284 -25.52 20.54 15.84
C PRO A 284 -25.06 19.37 15.00
N ALA A 285 -24.84 18.23 15.65
CA ALA A 285 -24.59 16.96 14.99
C ALA A 285 -25.62 16.86 13.85
N ARG A 286 -25.13 16.84 12.61
CA ARG A 286 -25.94 16.73 11.40
C ARG A 286 -26.97 15.64 11.66
N ALA A 287 -28.23 16.03 11.82
CA ALA A 287 -29.30 15.14 12.24
C ALA A 287 -29.23 13.87 11.40
N ALA A 288 -28.94 12.75 12.07
CA ALA A 288 -29.06 11.44 11.44
C ALA A 288 -30.49 11.37 10.89
N ALA A 289 -30.61 11.14 9.58
CA ALA A 289 -31.90 10.91 8.96
C ALA A 289 -32.64 9.81 9.76
N PRO A 290 -33.94 9.96 10.02
CA PRO A 290 -34.68 8.99 10.81
C PRO A 290 -34.57 7.61 10.16
N GLN A 291 -34.00 6.66 10.89
CA GLN A 291 -34.01 5.26 10.48
C GLN A 291 -35.48 4.80 10.40
N PRO A 292 -35.89 4.10 9.32
CA PRO A 292 -37.21 3.51 9.28
C PRO A 292 -37.35 2.47 10.40
N PRO A 293 -38.54 2.31 10.99
CA PRO A 293 -38.75 1.45 12.15
C PRO A 293 -38.42 -0.01 11.81
N PRO A 294 -37.91 -0.79 12.80
CA PRO A 294 -37.59 -2.19 12.61
C PRO A 294 -38.85 -2.98 12.25
N VAL A 295 -38.79 -3.70 11.13
CA VAL A 295 -39.80 -4.69 10.75
C VAL A 295 -39.82 -5.75 11.83
N GLN A 296 -40.92 -5.79 12.59
CA GLN A 296 -41.18 -6.86 13.56
C GLN A 296 -41.39 -8.17 12.79
N ILE A 297 -40.39 -9.04 12.82
CA ILE A 297 -40.58 -10.43 12.41
C ILE A 297 -41.37 -11.10 13.53
N ALA A 298 -42.63 -11.41 13.25
CA ALA A 298 -43.52 -12.10 14.16
C ALA A 298 -42.92 -13.46 14.56
N ALA A 299 -42.91 -13.73 15.87
CA ALA A 299 -42.53 -15.00 16.43
C ALA A 299 -43.49 -16.12 15.96
N PRO A 300 -42.98 -17.30 15.55
CA PRO A 300 -43.85 -18.43 15.24
C PRO A 300 -44.42 -19.03 16.54
N ARG A 301 -45.74 -19.28 16.50
CA ARG A 301 -46.52 -19.93 17.55
C ARG A 301 -46.05 -21.37 17.83
N SER A 302 -46.22 -21.76 19.09
CA SER A 302 -45.92 -23.05 19.71
C SER A 302 -46.67 -24.27 19.13
N ALA A 303 -45.90 -25.34 18.86
CA ALA A 303 -46.07 -26.81 18.97
C ALA A 303 -47.44 -27.52 18.80
N PRO A 304 -47.45 -28.82 18.40
CA PRO A 304 -47.31 -29.86 19.42
C PRO A 304 -46.40 -31.07 19.09
N SER A 305 -45.63 -31.47 20.11
CA SER A 305 -45.20 -32.81 20.57
C SER A 305 -45.35 -34.04 19.65
N VAL A 306 -44.22 -34.71 19.33
CA VAL A 306 -44.13 -36.18 19.36
C VAL A 306 -42.71 -36.66 19.72
N ALA A 307 -42.65 -37.48 20.78
CA ALA A 307 -41.74 -38.58 21.13
C ALA A 307 -40.20 -38.45 21.06
N ALA A 308 -39.60 -38.84 22.19
CA ALA A 308 -38.16 -39.00 22.44
C ALA A 308 -37.61 -40.37 22.00
N ALA A 309 -36.35 -40.39 21.53
CA ALA A 309 -35.36 -41.49 21.67
C ALA A 309 -33.96 -41.02 21.17
N PRO A 310 -32.83 -41.66 21.52
CA PRO A 310 -31.70 -40.92 22.12
C PRO A 310 -30.31 -41.11 21.46
N VAL A 311 -29.34 -40.33 21.98
CA VAL A 311 -27.86 -40.50 22.01
C VAL A 311 -27.05 -40.44 20.69
N ALA A 312 -26.14 -39.46 20.61
CA ALA A 312 -24.74 -39.70 20.18
C ALA A 312 -23.84 -38.57 20.69
N ALA A 313 -22.83 -38.95 21.48
CA ALA A 313 -21.83 -38.08 22.07
C ALA A 313 -20.88 -37.50 21.01
N VAL A 314 -20.53 -36.21 21.15
CA VAL A 314 -19.50 -35.55 20.35
C VAL A 314 -18.13 -35.98 20.87
N LEU A 315 -17.37 -36.68 20.01
CA LEU A 315 -15.96 -36.99 20.19
C LEU A 315 -15.12 -35.73 19.94
N THR A 316 -14.28 -35.36 20.90
CA THR A 316 -13.19 -34.39 20.72
C THR A 316 -12.00 -35.03 19.98
N PRO A 317 -11.28 -34.31 19.11
CA PRO A 317 -10.13 -34.85 18.39
C PRO A 317 -8.87 -34.97 19.28
N PRO A 318 -7.95 -35.91 19.00
CA PRO A 318 -6.75 -36.14 19.80
C PRO A 318 -5.60 -35.18 19.45
N PRO A 319 -4.64 -34.95 20.37
CA PRO A 319 -3.48 -34.09 20.14
C PRO A 319 -2.37 -34.79 19.31
N PRO A 320 -1.46 -34.01 18.67
CA PRO A 320 -0.44 -34.54 17.77
C PRO A 320 0.71 -35.30 18.48
N PRO A 321 1.44 -36.17 17.77
CA PRO A 321 2.44 -37.06 18.37
C PRO A 321 3.76 -36.34 18.68
N VAL A 322 4.34 -36.70 19.83
CA VAL A 322 5.67 -36.27 20.29
C VAL A 322 6.75 -37.04 19.53
N VAL A 323 7.65 -36.32 18.87
CA VAL A 323 8.86 -36.88 18.24
C VAL A 323 9.91 -37.13 19.33
N GLN A 324 10.25 -38.40 19.56
CA GLN A 324 11.39 -38.77 20.41
C GLN A 324 12.70 -38.53 19.67
N ALA A 325 13.64 -37.83 20.32
CA ALA A 325 15.01 -37.67 19.86
C ALA A 325 15.81 -38.99 20.00
N PRO A 326 16.77 -39.27 19.11
CA PRO A 326 17.59 -40.48 19.18
C PRO A 326 18.62 -40.41 20.32
N PRO A 327 19.08 -41.58 20.84
CA PRO A 327 20.02 -41.63 21.95
C PRO A 327 21.43 -41.21 21.54
N ALA A 328 22.16 -40.63 22.49
CA ALA A 328 23.55 -40.21 22.36
C ALA A 328 24.47 -41.41 22.07
N ALA A 329 25.37 -41.22 21.11
CA ALA A 329 26.46 -42.15 20.82
C ALA A 329 27.47 -42.15 21.98
N VAL A 330 27.86 -43.36 22.39
CA VAL A 330 28.89 -43.63 23.39
C VAL A 330 30.25 -43.48 22.72
N GLU A 331 31.17 -42.78 23.38
CA GLU A 331 32.59 -42.69 23.04
C GLU A 331 33.24 -44.08 23.10
N GLU A 332 33.94 -44.46 22.03
CA GLU A 332 35.02 -45.45 22.11
C GLU A 332 36.34 -44.72 21.84
N ASP A 333 37.10 -44.56 22.93
CA ASP A 333 38.54 -44.31 22.93
C ASP A 333 39.25 -45.49 22.24
N GLU A 334 40.02 -45.21 21.19
CA GLU A 334 41.09 -46.11 20.77
C GLU A 334 42.38 -45.30 20.59
N PHE A 335 43.27 -45.50 21.56
CA PHE A 335 44.71 -45.28 21.53
C PHE A 335 45.33 -45.86 20.24
N ASP A 336 46.21 -45.13 19.56
CA ASP A 336 47.68 -45.25 19.68
C ASP A 336 48.45 -44.92 18.38
N LEU A 337 49.59 -44.23 18.59
CA LEU A 337 50.86 -44.24 17.84
C LEU A 337 50.91 -43.74 16.38
N THR A 338 51.40 -42.51 16.18
CA THR A 338 52.84 -42.23 15.92
C THR A 338 53.13 -40.73 15.80
#